data_AF-A0A8C9PX13-F1
#
_entry.id   AF-A0A8C9PX13-F1
#
_cell.length_a   1.000
_cell.length_b   1.000
_cell.length_c   1.000
_cell.angle_alpha   90.00
_cell.angle_beta   90.00
_cell.angle_gamma   90.00
#
_symmetry.space_group_name_H-M   'P 1'
#
loop_
_entity.id
_entity.type
_entity.pdbx_description
1 polymer ?
#
loop_
_entity_poly.entity_id
_entity_poly.type
_entity_poly.pdbx_seq_one_letter_code
_entity_poly.pdbx_strand_id
1 'polypeptide(L)'
;MTSIKEQAAISRLLSFLQEWDNAGKVARNHILNNFIQTNQGKTSPELEQEFSQGASLFLVRLITCLRITYPLLNWGNNRKYQKRKERERIIKGAFLLIFSNILEQDIW
;
A
#
# COMPACT_ATOMS: atom_id res chain seq x y z
N MET A 1 -18.43 -22.74 1.50
CA MET A 1 -19.24 -21.81 0.69
C MET A 1 -18.99 -20.42 1.23
N THR A 2 -18.38 -19.52 0.45
CA THR A 2 -18.27 -18.11 0.83
C THR A 2 -19.67 -17.49 0.81
N SER A 3 -19.97 -16.64 1.78
CA SER A 3 -21.24 -15.93 1.85
C SER A 3 -21.39 -14.97 0.66
N ILE A 4 -22.62 -14.74 0.18
CA ILE A 4 -22.91 -13.74 -0.87
C ILE A 4 -22.32 -12.36 -0.50
N LYS A 5 -22.29 -12.03 0.80
CA LYS A 5 -21.70 -10.79 1.31
C LYS A 5 -20.18 -10.75 1.16
N GLU A 6 -19.49 -11.86 1.47
CA GLU A 6 -18.04 -11.98 1.32
C GLU A 6 -17.65 -11.91 -0.16
N GLN A 7 -18.40 -12.59 -1.03
CA GLN A 7 -18.16 -12.56 -2.46
C GLN A 7 -18.27 -11.13 -3.02
N ALA A 8 -19.28 -10.37 -2.58
CA ALA A 8 -19.44 -8.96 -2.98
C ALA A 8 -18.29 -8.07 -2.45
N ALA A 9 -17.81 -8.32 -1.23
CA ALA A 9 -16.71 -7.59 -0.63
C ALA A 9 -15.39 -7.87 -1.37
N ILE A 10 -15.11 -9.14 -1.69
CA ILE A 10 -13.96 -9.56 -2.50
C ILE A 10 -14.02 -8.95 -3.90
N SER A 11 -15.18 -8.97 -4.56
CA SER A 11 -15.34 -8.34 -5.88
C SER A 11 -15.04 -6.83 -5.84
N ARG A 12 -15.49 -6.11 -4.81
CA ARG A 12 -15.17 -4.68 -4.63
C ARG A 12 -13.68 -4.46 -4.42
N LEU A 13 -13.03 -5.28 -3.59
CA LEU A 13 -11.59 -5.24 -3.38
C LEU A 13 -10.83 -5.44 -4.69
N LEU A 14 -11.19 -6.46 -5.46
CA LEU A 14 -10.54 -6.75 -6.75
C LEU A 14 -10.72 -5.61 -7.74
N SER A 15 -11.93 -5.04 -7.85
CA SER A 15 -12.18 -3.87 -8.69
C SER A 15 -11.34 -2.66 -8.26
N PHE A 16 -11.25 -2.39 -6.95
CA PHE A 16 -10.43 -1.32 -6.40
C PHE A 16 -8.93 -1.50 -6.74
N LEU A 17 -8.41 -2.72 -6.57
CA LEU A 17 -7.00 -3.02 -6.88
C LEU A 17 -6.73 -2.87 -8.39
N GLN A 18 -7.66 -3.32 -9.23
CA GLN A 18 -7.56 -3.18 -10.68
C GLN A 18 -7.64 -1.70 -11.11
N GLU A 19 -8.47 -0.89 -10.45
CA GLU A 19 -8.52 0.55 -10.69
C GLU A 19 -7.18 1.21 -10.33
N TRP A 20 -6.60 0.88 -9.18
CA TRP A 20 -5.27 1.36 -8.78
C TRP A 20 -4.18 0.99 -9.79
N ASP A 21 -4.16 -0.26 -10.24
CA ASP A 21 -3.14 -0.76 -11.16
C ASP A 21 -3.22 -0.06 -12.53
N ASN A 22 -4.42 0.21 -13.03
CA ASN A 22 -4.65 0.91 -14.30
C ASN A 22 -4.62 2.45 -14.20
N ALA A 23 -4.65 3.01 -12.98
CA ALA A 23 -4.72 4.45 -12.77
C ALA A 23 -3.42 5.18 -13.14
N GLY A 24 -3.57 6.33 -13.81
CA GLY A 24 -2.50 7.31 -13.99
C GLY A 24 -2.18 8.07 -12.71
N LYS A 25 -1.11 8.90 -12.73
CA LYS A 25 -0.61 9.62 -11.54
C LYS A 25 -1.68 10.42 -10.78
N VAL A 26 -2.55 11.14 -11.49
CA VAL A 26 -3.61 11.96 -10.88
C VAL A 26 -4.67 11.09 -10.21
N ALA A 27 -5.13 10.04 -10.91
CA ALA A 27 -6.12 9.11 -10.38
C ALA A 27 -5.58 8.33 -9.17
N ARG A 28 -4.32 7.86 -9.21
CA ARG A 28 -3.67 7.23 -8.04
C ARG A 28 -3.62 8.16 -6.84
N ASN A 29 -3.34 9.45 -7.04
CA ASN A 29 -3.36 10.43 -5.95
C ASN A 29 -4.76 10.59 -5.34
N HIS A 30 -5.80 10.59 -6.19
CA HIS A 30 -7.18 10.67 -5.72
C HIS A 30 -7.59 9.41 -4.93
N ILE A 31 -7.31 8.22 -5.47
CA ILE A 31 -7.55 6.93 -4.81
C ILE A 31 -6.86 6.89 -3.44
N LEU A 32 -5.59 7.33 -3.38
CA LEU A 32 -4.82 7.34 -2.13
C LEU A 32 -5.39 8.34 -1.12
N ASN A 33 -5.76 9.55 -1.53
CA ASN A 33 -6.35 10.54 -0.65
C ASN A 33 -7.68 10.04 -0.07
N ASN A 34 -8.53 9.44 -0.90
CA ASN A 34 -9.79 8.84 -0.45
C ASN A 34 -9.52 7.70 0.54
N PHE A 35 -8.58 6.81 0.23
CA PHE A 35 -8.19 5.71 1.13
C PHE A 35 -7.71 6.21 2.49
N ILE A 36 -6.92 7.29 2.53
CA ILE A 36 -6.44 7.88 3.79
C ILE A 36 -7.60 8.51 4.57
N GLN A 37 -8.46 9.29 3.91
CA GLN A 37 -9.60 9.96 4.54
C GLN A 37 -10.60 8.96 5.12
N THR A 38 -10.88 7.88 4.40
CA THR A 38 -11.84 6.87 4.86
C THR A 38 -11.28 6.02 5.98
N ASN A 39 -9.96 5.86 6.08
CA ASN A 39 -9.31 4.98 7.05
C ASN A 39 -8.51 5.71 8.15
N GLN A 40 -8.72 7.03 8.28
CA GLN A 40 -8.03 7.81 9.30
C GLN A 40 -8.43 7.34 10.70
N GLY A 41 -7.42 7.11 11.56
CA GLY A 41 -7.62 6.70 12.94
C GLY A 41 -7.91 5.21 13.15
N LYS A 42 -7.95 4.39 12.09
CA LYS A 42 -8.12 2.94 12.19
C LYS A 42 -6.82 2.24 12.54
N THR A 43 -6.94 1.20 13.36
CA THR A 43 -5.85 0.25 13.65
C THR A 43 -5.63 -0.70 12.48
N SER A 44 -4.50 -1.41 12.46
CA SER A 44 -4.18 -2.37 11.39
C SER A 44 -5.24 -3.48 11.24
N PRO A 45 -5.74 -4.12 12.32
CA PRO A 45 -6.77 -5.15 12.20
C PRO A 45 -8.11 -4.60 11.68
N GLU A 46 -8.52 -3.41 12.13
CA GLU A 46 -9.74 -2.74 11.66
C GLU A 46 -9.64 -2.41 10.17
N LEU A 47 -8.47 -1.91 9.75
CA LEU A 47 -8.20 -1.61 8.35
C LEU A 47 -8.27 -2.86 7.48
N GLU A 48 -7.65 -3.97 7.92
CA GLU A 48 -7.73 -5.24 7.19
C GLU A 48 -9.17 -5.75 7.12
N GLN A 49 -9.90 -5.72 8.23
CA GLN A 49 -11.28 -6.18 8.27
C GLN A 49 -12.18 -5.38 7.31
N GLU A 50 -12.05 -4.06 7.29
CA GLU A 50 -12.85 -3.20 6.41
C GLU A 50 -12.46 -3.36 4.94
N PHE A 51 -11.19 -3.66 4.67
CA PHE A 51 -10.68 -3.90 3.33
C PHE A 51 -10.70 -5.37 2.92
N SER A 52 -11.52 -6.20 3.56
CA SER A 52 -11.69 -7.63 3.24
C SER A 52 -10.38 -8.42 3.26
N GLN A 53 -9.52 -8.15 4.24
CA GLN A 53 -8.17 -8.68 4.40
C GLN A 53 -7.22 -8.32 3.25
N GLY A 54 -7.52 -7.25 2.52
CA GLY A 54 -6.78 -6.79 1.35
C GLY A 54 -5.99 -5.50 1.55
N ALA A 55 -5.94 -4.94 2.77
CA ALA A 55 -5.34 -3.64 3.00
C ALA A 55 -3.81 -3.71 2.89
N SER A 56 -3.17 -4.68 3.54
CA SER A 56 -1.74 -4.96 3.42
C SER A 56 -1.34 -5.17 1.96
N LEU A 57 -2.13 -5.94 1.23
CA LEU A 57 -1.91 -6.20 -0.18
C LEU A 57 -1.95 -4.91 -1.02
N PHE A 58 -2.89 -4.00 -0.75
CA PHE A 58 -2.93 -2.68 -1.38
C PHE A 58 -1.70 -1.83 -1.02
N LEU A 59 -1.31 -1.79 0.26
CA LEU A 59 -0.14 -1.04 0.73
C LEU A 59 1.16 -1.54 0.09
N VAL A 60 1.31 -2.85 -0.10
CA VAL A 60 2.44 -3.44 -0.83
C VAL A 60 2.47 -2.97 -2.29
N ARG A 61 1.32 -2.93 -2.97
CA ARG A 61 1.23 -2.40 -4.35
C ARG A 61 1.56 -0.91 -4.41
N LEU A 62 1.07 -0.11 -3.47
CA LEU A 62 1.40 1.31 -3.35
C LEU A 62 2.91 1.51 -3.25
N ILE A 63 3.57 0.82 -2.31
CA ILE A 63 5.01 0.93 -2.08
C ILE A 63 5.80 0.48 -3.31
N THR A 64 5.36 -0.59 -3.98
CA THR A 64 6.00 -1.08 -5.21
C THR A 64 5.89 -0.04 -6.32
N CYS A 65 4.71 0.57 -6.49
CA CYS A 65 4.52 1.66 -7.44
C CYS A 65 5.44 2.85 -7.15
N LEU A 66 5.57 3.25 -5.89
CA LEU A 66 6.50 4.31 -5.49
C LEU A 66 7.96 3.92 -5.79
N ARG A 67 8.36 2.70 -5.45
CA ARG A 67 9.71 2.17 -5.71
C ARG A 67 10.06 2.07 -7.18
N ILE A 68 9.10 1.92 -8.09
CA ILE A 68 9.36 1.90 -9.54
C ILE A 68 9.33 3.32 -10.10
N THR A 69 8.37 4.13 -9.67
CA THR A 69 8.17 5.49 -10.19
C THR A 69 9.28 6.44 -9.76
N TYR A 70 9.76 6.34 -8.51
CA TYR A 70 10.79 7.26 -8.01
C TYR A 70 12.17 7.09 -8.66
N PRO A 71 12.71 5.88 -8.87
CA PRO A 71 13.94 5.69 -9.63
C PRO A 71 13.82 6.18 -11.07
N LEU A 72 12.69 5.89 -11.72
CA LEU A 72 12.43 6.28 -13.11
C LEU A 72 12.35 7.81 -13.27
N LEU A 73 11.65 8.50 -12.35
CA LEU A 73 11.58 9.97 -12.33
C LEU A 73 12.93 10.65 -11.99
N ASN A 74 13.84 9.92 -11.34
CA ASN A 74 15.03 10.49 -10.71
C ASN A 74 16.35 10.06 -11.41
N TRP A 75 16.27 9.16 -12.39
CA TRP A 75 17.36 8.75 -13.28
C TRP A 75 17.99 9.93 -14.03
N GLY A 76 17.22 11.00 -14.31
CA GLY A 76 17.74 12.23 -14.92
C GLY A 76 18.60 13.13 -14.05
N ASN A 77 18.84 12.84 -12.75
CA ASN A 77 19.57 13.73 -11.83
C ASN A 77 20.51 12.99 -10.85
N ASN A 78 21.70 12.63 -11.35
CA ASN A 78 22.70 11.79 -10.69
C ASN A 78 23.23 12.25 -9.31
N ARG A 79 23.11 13.53 -8.94
CA ARG A 79 23.62 14.05 -7.65
C ARG A 79 22.68 13.80 -6.45
N LYS A 80 21.38 13.54 -6.68
CA LYS A 80 20.40 13.31 -5.60
C LYS A 80 20.20 11.83 -5.24
N TYR A 81 20.82 10.92 -5.99
CA TYR A 81 20.65 9.47 -5.84
C TYR A 81 21.28 8.93 -4.54
N GLN A 82 22.48 9.40 -4.19
CA GLN A 82 23.21 8.88 -3.03
C GLN A 82 22.57 9.25 -1.67
N LYS A 83 22.17 10.51 -1.48
CA LYS A 83 21.42 10.94 -0.27
C LYS A 83 20.02 10.31 -0.15
N ARG A 84 19.50 9.70 -1.23
CA ARG A 84 18.21 9.00 -1.24
C ARG A 84 18.35 7.50 -0.98
N LYS A 85 19.46 6.86 -1.36
CA LYS A 85 19.77 5.46 -1.03
C LYS A 85 19.84 5.20 0.48
N GLU A 86 20.32 6.19 1.24
CA GLU A 86 20.27 6.18 2.72
C GLU A 86 18.83 6.24 3.26
N ARG A 87 18.00 7.11 2.69
CA ARG A 87 16.57 7.19 3.06
C ARG A 87 15.81 5.94 2.65
N GLU A 88 16.17 5.30 1.54
CA GLU A 88 15.62 4.00 1.15
C GLU A 88 16.01 2.90 2.14
N ARG A 89 17.24 2.92 2.70
CA ARG A 89 17.60 1.99 3.79
C ARG A 89 16.72 2.23 5.02
N ILE A 90 16.47 3.49 5.38
CA ILE A 90 15.61 3.84 6.51
C ILE A 90 14.15 3.42 6.24
N ILE A 91 13.62 3.69 5.05
CA ILE A 91 12.25 3.31 4.67
C ILE A 91 12.11 1.78 4.57
N LYS A 92 13.12 1.07 4.03
CA LYS A 92 13.16 -0.40 4.02
C LYS A 92 13.28 -0.96 5.44
N GLY A 93 14.03 -0.33 6.33
CA GLY A 93 14.14 -0.70 7.74
C GLY A 93 12.84 -0.48 8.51
N ALA A 94 12.20 0.69 8.34
CA ALA A 94 10.88 0.97 8.89
C ALA A 94 9.82 -0.01 8.36
N PHE A 95 9.92 -0.42 7.09
CA PHE A 95 9.06 -1.43 6.50
C PHE A 95 9.30 -2.83 7.10
N LEU A 96 10.55 -3.25 7.29
CA LEU A 96 10.84 -4.52 7.98
C LEU A 96 10.34 -4.51 9.42
N LEU A 97 10.42 -3.38 10.13
CA LEU A 97 9.90 -3.23 11.48
C LEU A 97 8.37 -3.25 11.54
N ILE A 98 7.68 -2.59 10.61
CA ILE A 98 6.22 -2.60 10.53
C ILE A 98 5.71 -3.98 10.09
N PHE A 99 6.36 -4.59 9.10
CA PHE A 99 5.99 -5.92 8.60
C PHE A 99 6.31 -7.03 9.62
N SER A 100 7.42 -6.92 10.37
CA SER A 100 7.71 -7.79 11.52
C SER A 100 6.64 -7.63 12.58
N ASN A 101 6.35 -6.40 13.03
CA ASN A 101 5.31 -6.17 14.05
C ASN A 101 3.92 -6.65 13.62
N ILE A 102 3.55 -6.54 12.34
CA ILE A 102 2.27 -7.05 11.83
C ILE A 102 2.25 -8.60 11.81
N LEU A 103 3.35 -9.26 11.44
CA LEU A 103 3.47 -10.73 11.46
C LEU A 103 3.62 -11.33 12.87
N GLU A 104 4.21 -10.59 13.80
CA GLU A 104 4.45 -11.03 15.18
C GLU A 104 3.20 -10.92 16.06
N GLN A 105 2.22 -10.08 15.67
CA GLN A 105 0.93 -9.95 16.36
C GLN A 105 -0.06 -11.09 16.03
N ASP A 106 0.22 -11.93 15.03
CA ASP A 106 -0.59 -13.10 14.65
C ASP A 106 -0.02 -14.45 15.18
N ILE A 107 1.06 -14.40 15.96
CA ILE A 107 1.65 -15.58 16.62
C ILE A 107 1.81 -15.29 18.12
N TRP A 108 0.69 -15.13 18.84
CA TRP A 108 0.43 -15.57 20.22
C TRP A 108 -1.02 -15.25 20.61
#